data_AF-A0A848LBL2-F1
#
_entry.id   AF-A0A848LBL2-F1
#
_cell.length_a   1.000
_cell.length_b   1.000
_cell.length_c   1.000
_cell.angle_alpha   90.00
_cell.angle_beta   90.00
_cell.angle_gamma   90.00
#
_symmetry.space_group_name_H-M   'P 1'
#
loop_
_entity.id
_entity.type
_entity.pdbx_description
1 polymer ?
#
loop_
_entity_poly.entity_id
_entity_poly.type
_entity_poly.pdbx_seq_one_letter_code
_entity_poly.pdbx_strand_id
1 'polypeptide(L)'
;MLRRLAVASFALTAACAGQQKTGGDAAAQGPTSTEERVRITNQPPFDLVACFPREAKMPAQTSQGVVLGALLTVRPQVQECLVDPKNRGPAPTTKLQVKTTVTDAATTHAVTGENLTPEGTACIQKLLDTQVQPALLAKGAAPVEATIPFEQTVSGLNSVTFGINEGSDFTGAVRLGLPTWCDCYANFKAGVPPTLTAKVKLVKAQQTPSEVTFEPSGSTEGDQVAACLQQKMMALPAKLTSDELGFAYRFVHFNSGAPETAAASLTPELRFLQMDLVRTQRAADAAMADGARAAAAQAFAEVVERYQKTKNYKLFDELESKCNALVAADGRIVETLQARQQTEQAALTIAQEMKTKDAEGWTDAEAATQKNFDETVKEIAEAQKLAAQDKAACPKKSYK
;
A
#
# COMPACT_ATOMS: atom_id res chain seq x y z
N MET A 1 14.65 10.89 -16.29
CA MET A 1 13.20 10.82 -16.02
C MET A 1 12.84 10.53 -14.57
N LEU A 2 13.78 10.12 -13.69
CA LEU A 2 13.56 9.95 -12.23
C LEU A 2 13.02 11.17 -11.47
N ARG A 3 13.13 12.39 -12.03
CA ARG A 3 12.55 13.62 -11.45
C ARG A 3 11.02 13.72 -11.56
N ARG A 4 10.33 12.75 -12.17
CA ARG A 4 8.87 12.78 -12.37
C ARG A 4 8.09 11.67 -11.67
N LEU A 5 8.73 10.80 -10.88
CA LEU A 5 8.01 9.97 -9.91
C LEU A 5 7.61 10.83 -8.69
N ALA A 6 6.89 11.92 -8.95
CA ALA A 6 6.09 12.55 -7.93
C ALA A 6 4.92 11.60 -7.70
N VAL A 7 5.09 10.65 -6.78
CA VAL A 7 3.97 9.93 -6.18
C VAL A 7 3.21 10.99 -5.40
N ALA A 8 2.34 11.73 -6.10
CA ALA A 8 1.25 12.46 -5.50
C ALA A 8 0.38 11.41 -4.82
N SER A 9 0.80 11.04 -3.61
CA SER A 9 -0.07 10.41 -2.63
C SER A 9 -1.08 11.50 -2.35
N PHE A 10 -2.11 11.62 -3.18
CA PHE A 10 -3.29 12.34 -2.78
C PHE A 10 -3.77 11.60 -1.55
N ALA A 11 -3.45 12.18 -0.41
CA ALA A 11 -4.14 11.91 0.82
C ALA A 11 -5.57 12.37 0.57
N LEU A 12 -6.35 11.56 -0.14
CA LEU A 12 -7.74 11.35 0.24
C LEU A 12 -7.66 10.71 1.62
N THR A 13 -7.39 11.55 2.63
CA THR A 13 -7.89 11.33 3.97
C THR A 13 -9.30 10.81 3.78
N ALA A 14 -9.61 9.65 4.35
CA ALA A 14 -10.89 8.96 4.26
C ALA A 14 -12.04 9.78 4.90
N ALA A 15 -12.23 11.02 4.45
CA ALA A 15 -13.32 11.90 4.79
C ALA A 15 -14.63 11.44 4.13
N CYS A 16 -14.57 10.53 3.15
CA CYS A 16 -15.75 10.01 2.45
C CYS A 16 -16.12 8.56 2.81
N ALA A 17 -15.49 7.95 3.82
CA ALA A 17 -15.91 6.65 4.35
C ALA A 17 -16.41 6.82 5.80
N GLY A 18 -17.66 7.26 5.94
CA GLY A 18 -18.39 7.23 7.22
C GLY A 18 -18.11 8.41 8.16
N GLN A 19 -18.34 9.64 7.71
CA GLN A 19 -18.64 10.72 8.65
C GLN A 19 -19.99 10.44 9.33
N GLN A 20 -19.98 9.84 10.52
CA GLN A 20 -20.89 10.35 11.54
C GLN A 20 -20.42 11.78 11.82
N LYS A 21 -21.30 12.75 11.51
CA LYS A 21 -21.07 14.21 11.52
C LYS A 21 -20.01 14.65 12.53
N THR A 22 -18.94 15.28 12.03
CA THR A 22 -17.93 15.94 12.86
C THR A 22 -18.34 17.39 13.05
N GLY A 23 -18.74 17.74 14.27
CA GLY A 23 -18.92 19.13 14.70
C GLY A 23 -17.91 19.48 15.78
N GLY A 24 -17.06 20.47 15.48
CA GLY A 24 -16.58 21.48 16.43
C GLY A 24 -15.59 21.08 17.54
N ASP A 25 -14.34 21.46 17.29
CA ASP A 25 -13.37 22.05 18.23
C ASP A 25 -12.87 21.27 19.45
N ALA A 26 -11.58 20.92 19.36
CA ALA A 26 -10.74 20.56 20.49
C ALA A 26 -10.55 21.77 21.43
N ALA A 27 -11.21 21.75 22.58
CA ALA A 27 -10.82 22.58 23.72
C ALA A 27 -11.20 21.94 25.07
N ALA A 28 -10.19 21.89 25.95
CA ALA A 28 -10.22 21.74 27.40
C ALA A 28 -10.65 20.40 28.03
N GLN A 29 -9.77 19.92 28.93
CA GLN A 29 -10.01 18.84 29.89
C GLN A 29 -11.18 19.21 30.84
N GLY A 30 -12.40 18.93 30.41
CA GLY A 30 -13.60 18.82 31.23
C GLY A 30 -14.13 17.38 31.23
N PRO A 31 -15.08 17.03 32.12
CA PRO A 31 -15.69 15.70 32.10
C PRO A 31 -16.30 15.42 30.72
N THR A 32 -15.88 14.31 30.11
CA THR A 32 -16.30 13.86 28.78
C THR A 32 -17.82 13.87 28.66
N SER A 33 -18.31 14.57 27.64
CA SER A 33 -19.75 14.71 27.36
C SER A 33 -20.40 13.34 27.15
N THR A 34 -21.71 13.21 27.42
CA THR A 34 -22.44 11.95 27.23
C THR A 34 -22.38 11.44 25.79
N GLU A 35 -22.28 12.34 24.80
CA GLU A 35 -22.13 12.00 23.38
C GLU A 35 -20.74 11.41 23.04
N GLU A 36 -19.66 11.92 23.64
CA GLU A 36 -18.32 11.33 23.49
C GLU A 36 -18.19 9.97 24.17
N ARG A 37 -18.96 9.71 25.23
CA ARG A 37 -18.99 8.39 25.90
C ARG A 37 -19.58 7.28 25.03
N VAL A 38 -20.40 7.62 24.03
CA VAL A 38 -21.11 6.65 23.16
C VAL A 38 -20.46 6.52 21.78
N ARG A 39 -19.59 7.46 21.38
CA ARG A 39 -18.90 7.40 20.09
C ARG A 39 -17.87 6.26 20.07
N ILE A 40 -18.06 5.28 19.17
CA ILE A 40 -17.06 4.22 18.94
C ILE A 40 -16.03 4.72 17.91
N THR A 41 -14.76 4.67 18.30
CA THR A 41 -13.59 5.01 17.46
C THR A 41 -12.71 3.78 17.24
N ASN A 42 -11.50 3.91 16.66
CA ASN A 42 -10.57 2.79 16.43
C ASN A 42 -11.02 1.73 15.41
N GLN A 43 -11.77 2.13 14.39
CA GLN A 43 -12.14 1.24 13.27
C GLN A 43 -11.38 1.59 11.97
N PRO A 44 -10.05 1.80 11.99
CA PRO A 44 -9.32 2.04 10.75
C PRO A 44 -9.37 0.76 9.88
N PRO A 45 -9.45 0.89 8.55
CA PRO A 45 -9.40 -0.24 7.64
C PRO A 45 -8.16 -1.12 7.86
N PHE A 46 -8.26 -2.38 7.46
CA PHE A 46 -7.15 -3.33 7.50
C PHE A 46 -6.80 -3.82 6.09
N ASP A 47 -5.55 -3.62 5.69
CA ASP A 47 -5.05 -4.11 4.41
C ASP A 47 -4.51 -5.54 4.56
N LEU A 48 -5.10 -6.49 3.82
CA LEU A 48 -4.72 -7.89 3.83
C LEU A 48 -3.29 -8.15 3.33
N VAL A 49 -2.62 -7.16 2.73
CA VAL A 49 -1.18 -7.28 2.42
C VAL A 49 -0.34 -7.38 3.71
N ALA A 50 -0.85 -6.97 4.87
CA ALA A 50 -0.23 -7.28 6.17
C ALA A 50 -0.26 -8.78 6.51
N CYS A 51 -1.27 -9.50 6.03
CA CYS A 51 -1.40 -10.95 6.21
C CYS A 51 -0.73 -11.75 5.10
N PHE A 52 -0.87 -11.29 3.86
CA PHE A 52 -0.38 -11.94 2.66
C PHE A 52 0.41 -10.93 1.83
N PRO A 53 1.65 -10.61 2.26
CA PRO A 53 2.50 -9.67 1.52
C PRO A 53 2.62 -10.11 0.06
N ARG A 54 2.48 -9.15 -0.85
CA ARG A 54 2.74 -9.41 -2.26
C ARG A 54 4.22 -9.73 -2.44
N GLU A 55 4.50 -10.89 -3.03
CA GLU A 55 5.87 -11.23 -3.40
C GLU A 55 6.34 -10.31 -4.54
N ALA A 56 7.23 -9.38 -4.24
CA ALA A 56 7.80 -8.49 -5.23
C ALA A 56 8.88 -9.23 -6.03
N LYS A 57 8.68 -9.37 -7.34
CA LYS A 57 9.70 -9.92 -8.24
C LYS A 57 10.82 -8.90 -8.45
N MET A 58 11.86 -8.99 -7.63
CA MET A 58 13.02 -8.10 -7.74
C MET A 58 13.76 -8.32 -9.06
N PRO A 59 14.06 -7.25 -9.82
CA PRO A 59 14.95 -7.35 -10.96
C PRO A 59 16.34 -7.88 -10.57
N ALA A 60 16.98 -8.62 -11.48
CA ALA A 60 18.30 -9.21 -11.24
C ALA A 60 19.41 -8.17 -11.04
N GLN A 61 19.23 -6.95 -11.58
CA GLN A 61 20.16 -5.83 -11.42
C GLN A 61 19.52 -4.77 -10.53
N THR A 62 20.26 -4.32 -9.53
CA THR A 62 19.81 -3.27 -8.62
C THR A 62 20.19 -1.90 -9.15
N SER A 63 19.23 -0.99 -9.10
CA SER A 63 19.40 0.43 -9.37
C SER A 63 18.54 1.24 -8.41
N GLN A 64 18.70 2.56 -8.38
CA GLN A 64 17.93 3.41 -7.47
C GLN A 64 16.41 3.23 -7.65
N GLY A 65 15.94 3.07 -8.89
CA GLY A 65 14.51 2.81 -9.18
C GLY A 65 14.02 1.49 -8.61
N VAL A 66 14.86 0.44 -8.66
CA VAL A 66 14.55 -0.87 -8.06
C VAL A 66 14.43 -0.77 -6.54
N VAL A 67 15.39 -0.11 -5.88
CA VAL A 67 15.35 0.06 -4.42
C VAL A 67 14.17 0.93 -4.00
N LEU A 68 13.87 1.99 -4.74
CA LEU A 68 12.69 2.83 -4.50
C LEU A 68 11.38 2.04 -4.65
N GLY A 69 11.23 1.29 -5.74
CA GLY A 69 10.04 0.47 -5.96
C GLY A 69 9.87 -0.60 -4.88
N ALA A 70 10.95 -1.28 -4.48
CA ALA A 70 10.93 -2.24 -3.39
C ALA A 70 10.52 -1.62 -2.04
N LEU A 71 10.92 -0.37 -1.78
CA LEU A 71 10.48 0.36 -0.60
C LEU A 71 8.99 0.77 -0.68
N LEU A 72 8.50 1.09 -1.87
CA LEU A 72 7.09 1.44 -2.09
C LEU A 72 6.15 0.23 -1.93
N THR A 73 6.58 -0.99 -2.30
CA THR A 73 5.73 -2.19 -2.17
C THR A 73 5.37 -2.50 -0.72
N VAL A 74 6.25 -2.20 0.23
CA VAL A 74 6.06 -2.49 1.67
C VAL A 74 5.38 -1.34 2.42
N ARG A 75 5.01 -0.26 1.74
CA ARG A 75 4.41 0.93 2.38
C ARG A 75 3.16 0.61 3.23
N PRO A 76 2.21 -0.24 2.77
CA PRO A 76 1.05 -0.62 3.59
C PRO A 76 1.47 -1.28 4.91
N GLN A 77 2.46 -2.17 4.88
CA GLN A 77 2.92 -2.88 6.08
C GLN A 77 3.72 -1.96 7.02
N VAL A 78 4.46 -0.98 6.50
CA VAL A 78 5.09 0.06 7.33
C VAL A 78 4.02 0.89 8.05
N GLN A 79 2.93 1.27 7.36
CA GLN A 79 1.81 1.97 7.98
C GLN A 79 1.10 1.10 9.02
N GLU A 80 0.95 -0.21 8.75
CA GLU A 80 0.40 -1.16 9.72
C GLU A 80 1.24 -1.26 11.01
N CYS A 81 2.58 -1.24 10.90
CA CYS A 81 3.46 -1.15 12.07
C CYS A 81 3.16 0.07 12.94
N LEU A 82 2.59 1.16 12.40
CA LEU A 82 2.30 2.37 13.17
C LEU A 82 0.87 2.42 13.72
N VAL A 83 0.03 1.42 13.43
CA VAL A 83 -1.36 1.38 13.94
C VAL A 83 -1.40 1.20 15.45
N ASP A 84 -0.48 0.38 15.99
CA ASP A 84 -0.36 0.11 17.42
C ASP A 84 0.26 1.32 18.14
N PRO A 85 -0.42 1.91 19.15
CA PRO A 85 0.12 3.04 19.90
C PRO A 85 1.45 2.72 20.59
N LYS A 86 1.79 1.46 20.88
CA LYS A 86 3.10 1.11 21.48
C LYS A 86 4.28 1.34 20.52
N ASN A 87 4.01 1.42 19.23
CA ASN A 87 5.03 1.59 18.18
C ASN A 87 5.34 3.07 17.90
N ARG A 88 4.67 3.99 18.60
CA ARG A 88 4.76 5.44 18.41
C ARG A 88 4.72 6.18 19.75
N GLY A 89 5.24 7.38 19.77
CA GLY A 89 5.17 8.25 20.94
C GLY A 89 3.81 8.95 21.06
N PRO A 90 3.65 9.82 22.07
CA PRO A 90 2.37 10.47 22.39
C PRO A 90 1.96 11.59 21.42
N ALA A 91 2.82 11.99 20.47
CA ALA A 91 2.51 13.08 19.56
C ALA A 91 1.40 12.68 18.56
N PRO A 92 0.59 13.65 18.08
CA PRO A 92 -0.50 13.38 17.14
C PRO A 92 -0.03 12.99 15.73
N THR A 93 1.27 13.11 15.44
CA THR A 93 1.84 12.74 14.15
C THR A 93 3.16 12.01 14.36
N THR A 94 3.33 10.90 13.66
CA THR A 94 4.60 10.19 13.52
C THR A 94 5.14 10.43 12.12
N LYS A 95 6.38 10.93 12.04
CA LYS A 95 7.09 11.19 10.78
C LYS A 95 8.36 10.37 10.79
N LEU A 96 8.56 9.55 9.77
CA LEU A 96 9.77 8.75 9.65
C LEU A 96 10.26 8.70 8.20
N GLN A 97 11.50 8.32 8.04
CA GLN A 97 12.14 8.05 6.77
C GLN A 97 12.77 6.67 6.83
N VAL A 98 12.61 5.93 5.74
CA VAL A 98 13.32 4.68 5.52
C VAL A 98 14.31 4.89 4.39
N LYS A 99 15.59 4.72 4.70
CA LYS A 99 16.68 4.69 3.71
C LYS A 99 17.16 3.27 3.53
N THR A 100 17.23 2.79 2.29
CA THR A 100 17.88 1.53 1.93
C THR A 100 19.14 1.83 1.15
N THR A 101 20.24 1.20 1.54
CA THR A 101 21.54 1.28 0.87
C THR A 101 21.97 -0.11 0.45
N VAL A 102 22.28 -0.28 -0.84
CA VAL A 102 22.75 -1.55 -1.42
C VAL A 102 24.19 -1.39 -1.86
N THR A 103 25.03 -2.34 -1.46
CA THR A 103 26.44 -2.43 -1.79
C THR A 103 26.75 -3.78 -2.45
N ASP A 104 28.02 -4.06 -2.72
CA ASP A 104 28.47 -5.37 -3.19
C ASP A 104 28.52 -6.45 -2.09
N ALA A 105 28.43 -6.05 -0.83
CA ALA A 105 28.50 -6.96 0.32
C ALA A 105 27.16 -7.14 1.05
N ALA A 106 26.34 -6.10 1.13
CA ALA A 106 25.11 -6.12 1.91
C ALA A 106 24.06 -5.11 1.42
N THR A 107 22.81 -5.39 1.79
CA THR A 107 21.71 -4.43 1.84
C THR A 107 21.53 -4.00 3.28
N THR A 108 21.45 -2.69 3.52
CA THR A 108 21.24 -2.12 4.86
C THR A 108 20.06 -1.16 4.83
N HIS A 109 19.30 -1.13 5.93
CA HIS A 109 18.19 -0.22 6.11
C HIS A 109 18.43 0.69 7.31
N ALA A 110 18.07 1.95 7.18
CA ALA A 110 18.05 2.91 8.27
C ALA A 110 16.63 3.46 8.40
N VAL A 111 16.05 3.26 9.59
CA VAL A 111 14.74 3.80 9.97
C VAL A 111 14.99 4.91 10.97
N THR A 112 14.62 6.14 10.60
CA THR A 112 14.81 7.33 11.44
C THR A 112 13.55 8.17 11.45
N GLY A 113 13.16 8.73 12.59
CA GLY A 113 11.96 9.53 12.64
C GLY A 113 11.66 10.15 14.00
N GLU A 114 10.65 11.02 14.00
CA GLU A 114 10.07 11.65 15.18
C GLU A 114 8.87 10.81 15.65
N ASN A 115 8.66 10.78 16.96
CA ASN A 115 7.53 10.07 17.57
C ASN A 115 7.47 8.56 17.22
N LEU A 116 8.63 7.94 16.99
CA LEU A 116 8.80 6.51 16.74
C LEU A 116 9.47 5.85 17.96
N THR A 117 8.92 4.72 18.43
CA THR A 117 9.51 3.97 19.56
C THR A 117 10.50 2.91 19.07
N PRO A 118 11.31 2.32 19.98
CA PRO A 118 12.14 1.17 19.64
C PRO A 118 11.35 -0.01 19.07
N GLU A 119 10.15 -0.27 19.59
CA GLU A 119 9.24 -1.32 19.12
C GLU A 119 8.75 -1.04 17.70
N GLY A 120 8.39 0.22 17.41
CA GLY A 120 8.01 0.63 16.06
C GLY A 120 9.17 0.52 15.07
N THR A 121 10.38 0.91 15.50
CA THR A 121 11.61 0.76 14.71
C THR A 121 11.87 -0.72 14.40
N ALA A 122 11.77 -1.59 15.40
CA ALA A 122 11.98 -3.04 15.23
C ALA A 122 10.92 -3.69 14.32
N CYS A 123 9.66 -3.27 14.40
CA CYS A 123 8.60 -3.74 13.51
C CYS A 123 8.92 -3.42 12.05
N ILE A 124 9.28 -2.17 11.76
CA ILE A 124 9.62 -1.70 10.41
C ILE A 124 10.92 -2.36 9.93
N GLN A 125 11.95 -2.45 10.78
CA GLN A 125 13.22 -3.06 10.42
C GLN A 125 13.03 -4.53 10.01
N LYS A 126 12.29 -5.32 10.79
CA LYS A 126 11.99 -6.72 10.48
C LYS A 126 11.26 -6.87 9.13
N LEU A 127 10.32 -5.97 8.86
CA LEU A 127 9.61 -5.95 7.57
C LEU A 127 10.58 -5.68 6.41
N LEU A 128 11.46 -4.69 6.53
CA LEU A 128 12.43 -4.34 5.49
C LEU A 128 13.41 -5.49 5.24
N ASP A 129 13.97 -6.06 6.32
CA ASP A 129 14.91 -7.19 6.27
C ASP A 129 14.30 -8.45 5.63
N THR A 130 12.97 -8.58 5.60
CA THR A 130 12.30 -9.76 5.03
C THR A 130 11.74 -9.53 3.63
N GLN A 131 11.33 -8.30 3.29
CA GLN A 131 10.59 -8.00 2.06
C GLN A 131 11.37 -7.13 1.07
N VAL A 132 12.34 -6.34 1.54
CA VAL A 132 13.12 -5.42 0.70
C VAL A 132 14.50 -6.01 0.45
N GLN A 133 14.56 -7.00 -0.43
CA GLN A 133 15.76 -7.79 -0.74
C GLN A 133 16.24 -7.60 -2.19
N PRO A 134 16.69 -6.39 -2.58
CA PRO A 134 17.29 -6.18 -3.90
C PRO A 134 18.59 -6.98 -4.03
N ALA A 135 18.97 -7.32 -5.27
CA ALA A 135 20.23 -8.00 -5.55
C ALA A 135 21.44 -7.15 -5.13
N LEU A 136 22.49 -7.77 -4.61
CA LEU A 136 23.74 -7.07 -4.31
C LEU A 136 24.41 -6.54 -5.58
N LEU A 137 25.18 -5.47 -5.44
CA LEU A 137 25.89 -4.86 -6.57
C LEU A 137 27.11 -5.69 -6.99
N ALA A 138 27.58 -5.48 -8.20
CA ALA A 138 28.85 -6.02 -8.63
C ALA A 138 30.00 -5.41 -7.81
N LYS A 139 31.07 -6.20 -7.59
CA LYS A 139 32.23 -5.79 -6.79
C LYS A 139 32.81 -4.46 -7.28
N GLY A 140 32.99 -3.51 -6.37
CA GLY A 140 33.55 -2.18 -6.67
C GLY A 140 32.59 -1.20 -7.35
N ALA A 141 31.31 -1.56 -7.53
CA ALA A 141 30.29 -0.62 -7.95
C ALA A 141 30.00 0.42 -6.84
N ALA A 142 29.60 1.62 -7.24
CA ALA A 142 29.18 2.65 -6.29
C ALA A 142 27.88 2.22 -5.57
N PRO A 143 27.73 2.51 -4.26
CA PRO A 143 26.51 2.20 -3.53
C PRO A 143 25.27 2.83 -4.17
N VAL A 144 24.16 2.10 -4.11
CA VAL A 144 22.85 2.57 -4.58
C VAL A 144 21.95 2.84 -3.38
N GLU A 145 21.30 3.99 -3.36
CA GLU A 145 20.47 4.43 -2.24
C GLU A 145 19.10 4.92 -2.69
N ALA A 146 18.07 4.59 -1.92
CA ALA A 146 16.75 5.22 -2.02
C ALA A 146 16.23 5.54 -0.62
N THR A 147 15.44 6.61 -0.51
CA THR A 147 14.81 7.04 0.73
C THR A 147 13.36 7.36 0.46
N ILE A 148 12.47 6.89 1.34
CA ILE A 148 11.05 7.24 1.28
C ILE A 148 10.58 7.81 2.62
N PRO A 149 9.86 8.95 2.61
CA PRO A 149 9.23 9.50 3.80
C PRO A 149 7.89 8.80 4.08
N PHE A 150 7.55 8.74 5.35
CA PHE A 150 6.28 8.27 5.86
C PHE A 150 5.75 9.28 6.87
N GLU A 151 4.45 9.51 6.81
CA GLU A 151 3.72 10.30 7.79
C GLU A 151 2.45 9.55 8.16
N GLN A 152 2.20 9.43 9.46
CA GLN A 152 0.96 8.87 10.00
C GLN A 152 0.43 9.83 11.06
N THR A 153 -0.85 10.17 10.95
CA THR A 153 -1.54 10.98 11.95
C THR A 153 -2.36 10.09 12.88
N VAL A 154 -2.45 10.49 14.14
CA VAL A 154 -3.36 9.95 15.15
C VAL A 154 -4.77 10.49 14.88
N SER A 155 -5.30 10.23 13.68
CA SER A 155 -6.73 10.34 13.43
C SER A 155 -7.34 8.95 13.61
N GLY A 156 -8.59 8.88 14.07
CA GLY A 156 -9.30 7.61 14.32
C GLY A 156 -9.49 6.70 13.09
N LEU A 157 -8.99 7.13 11.93
CA LEU A 157 -9.00 6.41 10.66
C LEU A 157 -7.67 5.74 10.32
N ASN A 158 -6.59 6.08 11.04
CA ASN A 158 -5.23 5.62 10.71
C ASN A 158 -4.56 4.82 11.83
N SER A 159 -5.13 4.80 13.04
CA SER A 159 -4.47 4.22 14.20
C SER A 159 -5.37 4.00 15.41
N VAL A 160 -4.88 3.19 16.37
CA VAL A 160 -5.58 2.91 17.62
C VAL A 160 -5.17 3.89 18.73
N THR A 161 -6.16 4.36 19.48
CA THR A 161 -6.00 5.19 20.68
C THR A 161 -6.83 4.59 21.81
N PHE A 162 -6.19 4.21 22.91
CA PHE A 162 -6.86 3.67 24.10
C PHE A 162 -7.22 4.76 25.11
N GLY A 163 -8.19 4.47 25.98
CA GLY A 163 -8.64 5.36 27.06
C GLY A 163 -9.73 6.36 26.65
N ILE A 164 -10.35 6.18 25.48
CA ILE A 164 -11.45 7.05 25.01
C ILE A 164 -12.75 6.66 25.71
N ASN A 165 -13.16 5.40 25.52
CA ASN A 165 -14.26 4.74 26.20
C ASN A 165 -14.11 3.22 26.00
N GLU A 166 -14.84 2.44 26.80
CA GLU A 166 -14.67 0.98 26.88
C GLU A 166 -14.99 0.28 25.54
N GLY A 167 -15.96 0.80 24.79
CA GLY A 167 -16.30 0.30 23.46
C GLY A 167 -15.20 0.59 22.42
N SER A 168 -14.62 1.80 22.45
CA SER A 168 -13.49 2.18 21.61
C SER A 168 -12.22 1.41 21.96
N ASP A 169 -12.00 1.10 23.24
CA ASP A 169 -10.85 0.31 23.69
C ASP A 169 -10.98 -1.15 23.25
N PHE A 170 -12.16 -1.75 23.39
CA PHE A 170 -12.42 -3.09 22.84
C PHE A 170 -12.24 -3.11 21.31
N THR A 171 -12.79 -2.11 20.63
CA THR A 171 -12.64 -1.91 19.18
C THR A 171 -11.16 -1.77 18.78
N GLY A 172 -10.36 -1.04 19.57
CA GLY A 172 -8.92 -0.98 19.42
C GLY A 172 -8.25 -2.34 19.57
N ALA A 173 -8.65 -3.14 20.56
CA ALA A 173 -8.14 -4.51 20.75
C ALA A 173 -8.50 -5.43 19.57
N VAL A 174 -9.72 -5.32 19.02
CA VAL A 174 -10.11 -6.01 17.78
C VAL A 174 -9.18 -5.61 16.63
N ARG A 175 -8.95 -4.30 16.43
CA ARG A 175 -8.11 -3.80 15.34
C ARG A 175 -6.65 -4.27 15.46
N LEU A 176 -6.09 -4.27 16.67
CA LEU A 176 -4.72 -4.76 16.93
C LEU A 176 -4.61 -6.29 16.84
N GLY A 177 -5.73 -7.01 16.97
CA GLY A 177 -5.80 -8.45 16.77
C GLY A 177 -5.75 -8.89 15.30
N LEU A 178 -6.21 -8.06 14.36
CA LEU A 178 -6.36 -8.44 12.95
C LEU A 178 -5.10 -9.03 12.29
N PRO A 179 -3.87 -8.47 12.49
CA PRO A 179 -2.65 -9.06 11.94
C PRO A 179 -2.33 -10.46 12.48
N THR A 180 -2.92 -10.86 13.61
CA THR A 180 -2.75 -12.19 14.21
C THR A 180 -3.86 -13.17 13.80
N TRP A 181 -4.89 -12.69 13.10
CA TRP A 181 -6.06 -13.47 12.67
C TRP A 181 -6.06 -13.72 11.15
N CYS A 182 -4.87 -13.74 10.55
CA CYS A 182 -4.69 -13.92 9.12
C CYS A 182 -5.24 -15.25 8.59
N ASP A 183 -5.37 -16.26 9.47
CA ASP A 183 -6.05 -17.52 9.17
C ASP A 183 -7.50 -17.32 8.74
N CYS A 184 -8.21 -16.33 9.30
CA CYS A 184 -9.58 -16.01 8.92
C CYS A 184 -9.72 -15.51 7.47
N TYR A 185 -8.63 -15.02 6.86
CA TYR A 185 -8.67 -14.40 5.53
C TYR A 185 -8.06 -15.28 4.43
N ALA A 186 -7.81 -16.57 4.69
CA ALA A 186 -7.08 -17.45 3.78
C ALA A 186 -7.69 -17.55 2.36
N ASN A 187 -9.01 -17.40 2.23
CA ASN A 187 -9.72 -17.41 0.94
C ASN A 187 -9.62 -16.08 0.16
N PHE A 188 -9.05 -15.04 0.77
CA PHE A 188 -8.97 -13.68 0.22
C PHE A 188 -7.53 -13.24 -0.05
N LYS A 189 -6.57 -14.16 -0.22
CA LYS A 189 -5.16 -13.82 -0.55
C LYS A 189 -5.03 -12.91 -1.77
N ALA A 190 -5.84 -13.16 -2.80
CA ALA A 190 -5.90 -12.35 -4.03
C ALA A 190 -7.24 -11.59 -4.16
N GLY A 191 -8.01 -11.48 -3.07
CA GLY A 191 -9.36 -10.92 -3.06
C GLY A 191 -9.52 -9.84 -2.00
N VAL A 192 -10.70 -9.21 -1.98
CA VAL A 192 -11.12 -8.31 -0.90
C VAL A 192 -12.38 -8.88 -0.24
N PRO A 193 -12.39 -9.13 1.08
CA PRO A 193 -13.59 -9.54 1.80
C PRO A 193 -14.70 -8.50 1.66
N PRO A 194 -15.99 -8.92 1.69
CA PRO A 194 -17.08 -7.97 1.83
C PRO A 194 -16.94 -7.21 3.16
N THR A 195 -17.54 -6.01 3.23
CA THR A 195 -17.69 -5.32 4.53
C THR A 195 -18.53 -6.19 5.47
N LEU A 196 -18.07 -6.37 6.71
CA LEU A 196 -18.80 -7.12 7.73
C LEU A 196 -19.18 -6.19 8.88
N THR A 197 -20.37 -6.41 9.46
CA THR A 197 -20.84 -5.68 10.65
C THR A 197 -21.06 -6.67 11.78
N ALA A 198 -20.31 -6.49 12.87
CA ALA A 198 -20.51 -7.24 14.11
C ALA A 198 -21.30 -6.40 15.11
N LYS A 199 -22.27 -7.01 15.78
CA LYS A 199 -22.94 -6.49 16.98
C LYS A 199 -22.27 -7.10 18.19
N VAL A 200 -21.72 -6.24 19.05
CA VAL A 200 -20.93 -6.63 20.21
C VAL A 200 -21.71 -6.23 21.46
N LYS A 201 -21.85 -7.17 22.39
CA LYS A 201 -22.37 -6.93 23.73
C LYS A 201 -21.32 -7.31 24.76
N LEU A 202 -21.00 -6.36 25.62
CA LEU A 202 -20.07 -6.52 26.73
C LEU A 202 -20.83 -6.35 28.04
N VAL A 203 -20.49 -7.15 29.05
CA VAL A 203 -21.16 -7.15 30.36
C VAL A 203 -20.11 -7.19 31.46
N LYS A 204 -20.24 -6.33 32.47
CA LYS A 204 -19.24 -6.13 33.55
C LYS A 204 -18.78 -7.41 34.26
N ALA A 205 -19.70 -8.35 34.44
CA ALA A 205 -19.43 -9.61 35.13
C ALA A 205 -18.58 -10.59 34.30
N GLN A 206 -18.32 -10.31 33.03
CA GLN A 206 -17.60 -11.19 32.12
C GLN A 206 -16.26 -10.58 31.71
N GLN A 207 -15.24 -11.44 31.59
CA GLN A 207 -13.89 -11.02 31.19
C GLN A 207 -13.73 -10.93 29.66
N THR A 208 -14.71 -11.43 28.91
CA THR A 208 -14.79 -11.46 27.45
C THR A 208 -16.18 -10.97 27.03
N PRO A 209 -16.42 -10.69 25.73
CA PRO A 209 -17.75 -10.35 25.26
C PRO A 209 -18.79 -11.40 25.67
N SER A 210 -19.98 -10.94 26.04
CA SER A 210 -21.11 -11.83 26.31
C SER A 210 -21.77 -12.31 25.03
N GLU A 211 -21.73 -11.48 24.00
CA GLU A 211 -22.28 -11.81 22.68
C GLU A 211 -21.50 -11.06 21.59
N VAL A 212 -21.20 -11.77 20.51
CA VAL A 212 -20.77 -11.21 19.24
C VAL A 212 -21.57 -11.91 18.15
N THR A 213 -22.35 -11.15 17.37
CA THR A 213 -23.10 -11.66 16.23
C THR A 213 -22.76 -10.85 14.99
N PHE A 214 -22.81 -11.47 13.81
CA PHE A 214 -22.55 -10.80 12.54
C PHE A 214 -23.83 -10.68 11.73
N GLU A 215 -23.97 -9.56 11.04
CA GLU A 215 -24.97 -9.42 9.98
C GLU A 215 -24.57 -10.28 8.76
N PRO A 216 -25.53 -10.84 8.01
CA PRO A 216 -25.24 -11.65 6.83
C PRO A 216 -24.34 -10.89 5.84
N SER A 217 -23.26 -11.53 5.37
CA SER A 217 -22.30 -10.84 4.48
C SER A 217 -22.78 -10.75 3.03
N GLY A 218 -23.80 -11.54 2.68
CA GLY A 218 -24.28 -11.70 1.31
C GLY A 218 -23.46 -12.68 0.46
N SER A 219 -22.54 -13.44 1.04
CA SER A 219 -21.77 -14.49 0.35
C SER A 219 -21.27 -15.57 1.31
N THR A 220 -21.12 -16.80 0.80
CA THR A 220 -20.63 -17.94 1.59
C THR A 220 -19.24 -17.67 2.18
N GLU A 221 -18.32 -17.13 1.38
CA GLU A 221 -16.95 -16.83 1.80
C GLU A 221 -16.90 -15.70 2.84
N GLY A 222 -17.80 -14.71 2.73
CA GLY A 222 -17.89 -13.63 3.72
C GLY A 222 -18.43 -14.13 5.06
N ASP A 223 -19.43 -15.01 5.04
CA ASP A 223 -19.99 -15.62 6.25
C ASP A 223 -18.97 -16.55 6.94
N GLN A 224 -18.08 -17.21 6.18
CA GLN A 224 -16.95 -17.97 6.74
C GLN A 224 -15.94 -17.06 7.47
N VAL A 225 -15.61 -15.90 6.89
CA VAL A 225 -14.75 -14.89 7.54
C VAL A 225 -15.43 -14.38 8.81
N ALA A 226 -16.72 -14.04 8.74
CA ALA A 226 -17.51 -13.57 9.88
C ALA A 226 -17.51 -14.60 11.03
N ALA A 227 -17.74 -15.87 10.73
CA ALA A 227 -17.71 -16.95 11.72
C ALA A 227 -16.32 -17.10 12.38
N CYS A 228 -15.24 -17.01 11.60
CA CYS A 228 -13.89 -17.03 12.16
C CYS A 228 -13.61 -15.81 13.05
N LEU A 229 -13.94 -14.61 12.58
CA LEU A 229 -13.75 -13.36 13.34
C LEU A 229 -14.59 -13.33 14.62
N GLN A 230 -15.82 -13.87 14.61
CA GLN A 230 -16.66 -14.02 15.79
C GLN A 230 -15.93 -14.81 16.88
N GLN A 231 -15.31 -15.95 16.55
CA GLN A 231 -14.54 -16.73 17.52
C GLN A 231 -13.35 -15.94 18.09
N LYS A 232 -12.63 -15.21 17.24
CA LYS A 232 -11.49 -14.39 17.69
C LYS A 232 -11.93 -13.23 18.60
N MET A 233 -13.01 -12.53 18.25
CA MET A 233 -13.58 -11.44 19.05
C MET A 233 -14.11 -11.93 20.40
N MET A 234 -14.80 -13.06 20.44
CA MET A 234 -15.31 -13.66 21.68
C MET A 234 -14.20 -14.05 22.66
N ALA A 235 -12.96 -14.23 22.18
CA ALA A 235 -11.80 -14.55 23.02
C ALA A 235 -11.06 -13.29 23.52
N LEU A 236 -11.42 -12.09 23.07
CA LEU A 236 -10.72 -10.87 23.47
C LEU A 236 -11.11 -10.45 24.90
N PRO A 237 -10.14 -9.99 25.71
CA PRO A 237 -10.43 -9.39 26.99
C PRO A 237 -11.33 -8.14 26.84
N ALA A 238 -12.39 -8.08 27.64
CA ALA A 238 -13.26 -6.92 27.78
C ALA A 238 -13.18 -6.42 29.23
N LYS A 239 -13.01 -5.10 29.40
CA LYS A 239 -13.02 -4.45 30.71
C LYS A 239 -14.11 -3.39 30.73
N LEU A 240 -15.06 -3.55 31.63
CA LEU A 240 -16.20 -2.65 31.78
C LEU A 240 -16.32 -2.12 33.21
N THR A 241 -16.78 -0.88 33.29
CA THR A 241 -17.16 -0.18 34.51
C THR A 241 -18.68 -0.03 34.58
N SER A 242 -19.36 0.12 33.42
CA SER A 242 -20.81 0.05 33.28
C SER A 242 -21.32 -1.40 33.32
N ASP A 243 -22.58 -1.63 33.70
CA ASP A 243 -23.14 -2.98 33.80
C ASP A 243 -23.19 -3.70 32.45
N GLU A 244 -23.55 -2.98 31.40
CA GLU A 244 -23.63 -3.47 30.02
C GLU A 244 -23.22 -2.37 29.02
N LEU A 245 -22.66 -2.77 27.88
CA LEU A 245 -22.43 -1.93 26.71
C LEU A 245 -22.68 -2.72 25.42
N GLY A 246 -23.52 -2.18 24.54
CA GLY A 246 -23.79 -2.73 23.21
C GLY A 246 -23.40 -1.74 22.10
N PHE A 247 -22.71 -2.21 21.06
CA PHE A 247 -22.32 -1.38 19.92
C PHE A 247 -22.06 -2.21 18.65
N ALA A 248 -21.91 -1.53 17.51
CA ALA A 248 -21.54 -2.13 16.25
C ALA A 248 -20.05 -1.88 15.92
N TYR A 249 -19.36 -2.94 15.46
CA TYR A 249 -18.02 -2.87 14.89
C TYR A 249 -18.11 -3.17 13.39
N ARG A 250 -17.61 -2.26 12.54
CA ARG A 250 -17.54 -2.46 11.10
C ARG A 250 -16.14 -2.90 10.70
N PHE A 251 -16.05 -4.06 10.08
CA PHE A 251 -14.85 -4.52 9.41
C PHE A 251 -14.82 -3.98 7.99
N VAL A 252 -13.83 -3.14 7.71
CA VAL A 252 -13.47 -2.71 6.35
C VAL A 252 -12.10 -3.27 6.03
N HIS A 253 -12.05 -4.11 5.00
CA HIS A 253 -10.83 -4.71 4.51
C HIS A 253 -10.47 -4.13 3.15
N PHE A 254 -9.18 -3.96 2.94
CA PHE A 254 -8.58 -3.69 1.65
C PHE A 254 -7.57 -4.79 1.32
N ASN A 255 -7.15 -4.85 0.06
CA ASN A 255 -6.02 -5.67 -0.34
C ASN A 255 -5.27 -4.94 -1.44
N SER A 256 -4.27 -4.13 -1.07
CA SER A 256 -3.54 -3.32 -2.06
C SER A 256 -2.80 -4.17 -3.11
N GLY A 257 -2.56 -5.46 -2.82
CA GLY A 257 -1.95 -6.42 -3.73
C GLY A 257 -2.93 -7.14 -4.67
N ALA A 258 -4.24 -6.97 -4.48
CA ALA A 258 -5.27 -7.63 -5.29
C ALA A 258 -5.42 -6.97 -6.68
N PRO A 259 -5.95 -7.71 -7.68
CA PRO A 259 -6.32 -7.12 -8.97
C PRO A 259 -7.47 -6.12 -8.80
N GLU A 260 -7.59 -5.20 -9.75
CA GLU A 260 -8.55 -4.08 -9.74
C GLU A 260 -10.01 -4.56 -9.61
N THR A 261 -10.32 -5.76 -10.13
CA THR A 261 -11.65 -6.38 -10.12
C THR A 261 -12.01 -7.05 -8.78
N ALA A 262 -11.05 -7.24 -7.87
CA ALA A 262 -11.25 -7.98 -6.62
C ALA A 262 -12.15 -7.25 -5.60
N ALA A 263 -12.41 -5.96 -5.83
CA ALA A 263 -13.14 -5.08 -4.91
C ALA A 263 -14.65 -5.00 -5.19
N ALA A 264 -15.19 -5.84 -6.08
CA ALA A 264 -16.56 -5.70 -6.59
C ALA A 264 -17.66 -5.76 -5.48
N SER A 265 -17.38 -6.40 -4.35
CA SER A 265 -18.27 -6.51 -3.19
C SER A 265 -18.28 -5.27 -2.28
N LEU A 266 -17.36 -4.33 -2.48
CA LEU A 266 -17.29 -3.09 -1.70
C LEU A 266 -18.25 -2.03 -2.25
N THR A 267 -18.67 -1.11 -1.39
CA THR A 267 -19.43 0.07 -1.84
C THR A 267 -18.58 0.93 -2.79
N PRO A 268 -19.18 1.74 -3.68
CA PRO A 268 -18.43 2.57 -4.63
C PRO A 268 -17.32 3.42 -3.96
N GLU A 269 -17.59 4.02 -2.81
CA GLU A 269 -16.61 4.85 -2.07
C GLU A 269 -15.42 4.03 -1.61
N LEU A 270 -15.66 2.82 -1.09
CA LEU A 270 -14.60 1.91 -0.67
C LEU A 270 -13.86 1.32 -1.87
N ARG A 271 -14.53 1.06 -3.00
CA ARG A 271 -13.86 0.67 -4.26
C ARG A 271 -12.91 1.77 -4.73
N PHE A 272 -13.30 3.04 -4.63
CA PHE A 272 -12.44 4.16 -4.98
C PHE A 272 -11.18 4.20 -4.10
N LEU A 273 -11.33 4.10 -2.78
CA LEU A 273 -10.19 4.05 -1.85
C LEU A 273 -9.29 2.82 -2.07
N GLN A 274 -9.88 1.66 -2.40
CA GLN A 274 -9.13 0.47 -2.77
C GLN A 274 -8.27 0.71 -4.03
N MET A 275 -8.75 1.49 -5.01
CA MET A 275 -7.95 1.85 -6.19
C MET A 275 -6.77 2.77 -5.83
N ASP A 276 -6.92 3.67 -4.86
CA ASP A 276 -5.79 4.50 -4.37
C ASP A 276 -4.68 3.62 -3.77
N LEU A 277 -5.06 2.57 -3.05
CA LEU A 277 -4.13 1.60 -2.48
C LEU A 277 -3.43 0.76 -3.56
N VAL A 278 -4.19 0.25 -4.54
CA VAL A 278 -3.65 -0.48 -5.70
C VAL A 278 -2.71 0.40 -6.52
N ARG A 279 -3.05 1.68 -6.72
CA ARG A 279 -2.21 2.66 -7.44
C ARG A 279 -0.81 2.75 -6.85
N THR A 280 -0.68 2.68 -5.52
CA THR A 280 0.62 2.70 -4.84
C THR A 280 1.46 1.47 -5.20
N GLN A 281 0.84 0.30 -5.32
CA GLN A 281 1.53 -0.92 -5.77
C GLN A 281 1.91 -0.85 -7.26
N ARG A 282 1.06 -0.27 -8.12
CA ARG A 282 1.39 -0.04 -9.54
C ARG A 282 2.53 0.96 -9.71
N ALA A 283 2.60 1.99 -8.89
CA ALA A 283 3.71 2.93 -8.87
C ALA A 283 5.03 2.26 -8.44
N ALA A 284 4.96 1.32 -7.48
CA ALA A 284 6.10 0.50 -7.10
C ALA A 284 6.60 -0.38 -8.27
N ASP A 285 5.67 -1.02 -8.99
CA ASP A 285 5.97 -1.83 -10.19
C ASP A 285 6.65 -1.00 -11.28
N ALA A 286 6.10 0.18 -11.59
CA ALA A 286 6.66 1.09 -12.58
C ALA A 286 8.08 1.56 -12.18
N ALA A 287 8.30 1.92 -10.91
CA ALA A 287 9.63 2.32 -10.42
C ALA A 287 10.67 1.19 -10.55
N MET A 288 10.28 -0.06 -10.28
CA MET A 288 11.15 -1.23 -10.49
C MET A 288 11.42 -1.48 -11.98
N ALA A 289 10.43 -1.34 -12.85
CA ALA A 289 10.59 -1.50 -14.29
C ALA A 289 11.51 -0.43 -14.89
N ASP A 290 11.31 0.83 -14.52
CA ASP A 290 12.16 1.96 -14.91
C ASP A 290 13.60 1.75 -14.45
N GLY A 291 13.76 1.31 -13.19
CA GLY A 291 15.06 1.00 -12.61
C GLY A 291 15.78 -0.12 -13.36
N ALA A 292 15.07 -1.17 -13.76
CA ALA A 292 15.62 -2.28 -14.54
C ALA A 292 16.00 -1.85 -15.97
N ARG A 293 15.18 -1.00 -16.62
CA ARG A 293 15.51 -0.44 -17.93
C ARG A 293 16.77 0.40 -17.89
N ALA A 294 16.94 1.25 -16.89
CA ALA A 294 18.12 2.09 -16.77
C ALA A 294 19.41 1.26 -16.73
N ALA A 295 19.40 0.14 -15.99
CA ALA A 295 20.53 -0.79 -15.94
C ALA A 295 20.75 -1.50 -17.30
N ALA A 296 19.69 -1.93 -17.97
CA ALA A 296 19.78 -2.53 -19.30
C ALA A 296 20.34 -1.56 -20.36
N ALA A 297 19.93 -0.28 -20.31
CA ALA A 297 20.42 0.76 -21.19
C ALA A 297 21.91 1.05 -20.98
N GLN A 298 22.36 1.11 -19.72
CA GLN A 298 23.78 1.26 -19.38
C GLN A 298 24.60 0.08 -19.90
N ALA A 299 24.15 -1.15 -19.65
CA ALA A 299 24.83 -2.35 -20.13
C ALA A 299 24.94 -2.37 -21.67
N PHE A 300 23.90 -1.94 -22.39
CA PHE A 300 23.97 -1.82 -23.85
C PHE A 300 24.95 -0.74 -24.30
N ALA A 301 24.91 0.45 -23.67
CA ALA A 301 25.79 1.57 -23.99
C ALA A 301 27.28 1.21 -23.80
N GLU A 302 27.64 0.46 -22.77
CA GLU A 302 29.00 -0.02 -22.53
C GLU A 302 29.52 -0.91 -23.67
N VAL A 303 28.69 -1.81 -24.20
CA VAL A 303 29.08 -2.65 -25.34
C VAL A 303 29.18 -1.80 -26.62
N VAL A 304 28.26 -0.86 -26.82
CA VAL A 304 28.31 0.09 -27.95
C VAL A 304 29.61 0.88 -27.94
N GLU A 305 30.02 1.41 -26.78
CA GLU A 305 31.27 2.16 -26.65
C GLU A 305 32.49 1.28 -26.96
N ARG A 306 32.55 0.06 -26.41
CA ARG A 306 33.64 -0.90 -26.72
C ARG A 306 33.69 -1.24 -28.21
N TYR A 307 32.54 -1.47 -28.84
CA TYR A 307 32.46 -1.72 -30.27
C TYR A 307 32.88 -0.50 -31.09
N GLN A 308 32.44 0.71 -30.72
CA GLN A 308 32.80 1.93 -31.43
C GLN A 308 34.31 2.21 -31.38
N LYS A 309 34.98 1.90 -30.26
CA LYS A 309 36.44 2.04 -30.09
C LYS A 309 37.23 0.97 -30.83
N THR A 310 36.82 -0.29 -30.74
CA THR A 310 37.60 -1.42 -31.26
C THR A 310 37.23 -1.85 -32.68
N LYS A 311 36.01 -1.52 -33.13
CA LYS A 311 35.37 -2.07 -34.33
C LYS A 311 35.40 -3.60 -34.39
N ASN A 312 35.47 -4.26 -33.23
CA ASN A 312 35.59 -5.71 -33.14
C ASN A 312 34.23 -6.38 -33.39
N TYR A 313 34.06 -6.98 -34.57
CA TYR A 313 32.84 -7.70 -34.95
C TYR A 313 32.50 -8.88 -34.03
N LYS A 314 33.44 -9.40 -33.24
CA LYS A 314 33.15 -10.44 -32.24
C LYS A 314 32.24 -9.94 -31.10
N LEU A 315 32.08 -8.63 -30.95
CA LEU A 315 31.16 -8.03 -29.96
C LEU A 315 29.70 -7.99 -30.46
N PHE A 316 29.41 -8.37 -31.70
CA PHE A 316 28.08 -8.22 -32.29
C PHE A 316 27.03 -9.09 -31.58
N ASP A 317 27.37 -10.31 -31.19
CA ASP A 317 26.48 -11.19 -30.41
C ASP A 317 26.13 -10.58 -29.04
N GLU A 318 27.11 -9.95 -28.39
CA GLU A 318 26.91 -9.27 -27.12
C GLU A 318 26.06 -7.99 -27.30
N LEU A 319 26.32 -7.19 -28.34
CA LEU A 319 25.52 -6.02 -28.68
C LEU A 319 24.05 -6.39 -28.94
N GLU A 320 23.81 -7.43 -29.74
CA GLU A 320 22.47 -7.92 -30.05
C GLU A 320 21.76 -8.39 -28.77
N SER A 321 22.45 -9.19 -27.94
CA SER A 321 21.91 -9.67 -26.67
C SER A 321 21.53 -8.52 -25.72
N LYS A 322 22.42 -7.54 -25.52
CA LYS A 322 22.16 -6.40 -24.63
C LYS A 322 21.09 -5.46 -25.17
N CYS A 323 21.02 -5.27 -26.49
CA CYS A 323 19.94 -4.48 -27.09
C CYS A 323 18.57 -5.17 -26.91
N ASN A 324 18.50 -6.49 -27.13
CA ASN A 324 17.27 -7.25 -26.90
C ASN A 324 16.83 -7.19 -25.42
N ALA A 325 17.79 -7.19 -24.48
CA ALA A 325 17.49 -6.99 -23.07
C ALA A 325 16.94 -5.59 -22.76
N LEU A 326 17.45 -4.55 -23.42
CA LEU A 326 16.90 -3.19 -23.34
C LEU A 326 15.46 -3.14 -23.89
N VAL A 327 15.21 -3.70 -25.09
CA VAL A 327 13.88 -3.77 -25.69
C VAL A 327 12.89 -4.53 -24.80
N ALA A 328 13.32 -5.63 -24.17
CA ALA A 328 12.50 -6.36 -23.21
C ALA A 328 12.23 -5.56 -21.92
N ALA A 329 13.14 -4.66 -21.52
CA ALA A 329 12.90 -3.75 -20.41
C ALA A 329 11.92 -2.62 -20.81
N ASP A 330 11.99 -2.10 -22.04
CA ASP A 330 11.01 -1.14 -22.57
C ASP A 330 9.60 -1.73 -22.57
N GLY A 331 9.46 -2.97 -23.04
CA GLY A 331 8.19 -3.70 -23.01
C GLY A 331 7.59 -3.78 -21.60
N ARG A 332 8.43 -4.07 -20.59
CA ARG A 332 7.99 -4.11 -19.19
C ARG A 332 7.54 -2.75 -18.66
N ILE A 333 8.18 -1.65 -19.04
CA ILE A 333 7.68 -0.31 -18.67
C ILE A 333 6.29 -0.11 -19.26
N VAL A 334 6.09 -0.39 -20.54
CA VAL A 334 4.79 -0.25 -21.19
C VAL A 334 3.73 -1.10 -20.49
N GLU A 335 4.03 -2.36 -20.14
CA GLU A 335 3.14 -3.24 -19.39
C GLU A 335 2.77 -2.67 -18.01
N THR A 336 3.75 -2.18 -17.24
CA THR A 336 3.47 -1.58 -15.92
C THR A 336 2.64 -0.30 -16.01
N LEU A 337 2.87 0.54 -17.01
CA LEU A 337 2.07 1.74 -17.25
C LEU A 337 0.65 1.40 -17.71
N GLN A 338 0.48 0.35 -18.53
CA GLN A 338 -0.85 -0.15 -18.90
C GLN A 338 -1.62 -0.70 -17.70
N ALA A 339 -0.96 -1.41 -16.79
CA ALA A 339 -1.58 -1.85 -15.54
C ALA A 339 -2.00 -0.65 -14.67
N ARG A 340 -1.16 0.39 -14.57
CA ARG A 340 -1.52 1.66 -13.91
C ARG A 340 -2.73 2.32 -14.58
N GLN A 341 -2.77 2.37 -15.91
CA GLN A 341 -3.89 2.93 -16.67
C GLN A 341 -5.20 2.21 -16.34
N GLN A 342 -5.19 0.89 -16.19
CA GLN A 342 -6.37 0.12 -15.79
C GLN A 342 -6.87 0.54 -14.40
N THR A 343 -5.96 0.73 -13.44
CA THR A 343 -6.32 1.25 -12.10
C THR A 343 -6.91 2.66 -12.18
N GLU A 344 -6.29 3.58 -12.94
CA GLU A 344 -6.81 4.95 -13.08
C GLU A 344 -8.16 4.99 -13.79
N GLN A 345 -8.35 4.15 -14.81
CA GLN A 345 -9.63 4.04 -15.50
C GLN A 345 -10.73 3.52 -14.57
N ALA A 346 -10.44 2.50 -13.76
CA ALA A 346 -11.39 1.97 -12.78
C ALA A 346 -11.77 3.03 -11.74
N ALA A 347 -10.78 3.76 -11.20
CA ALA A 347 -11.01 4.86 -10.27
C ALA A 347 -11.84 5.99 -10.92
N LEU A 348 -11.55 6.36 -12.17
CA LEU A 348 -12.26 7.40 -12.90
C LEU A 348 -13.73 7.01 -13.12
N THR A 349 -13.98 5.77 -13.53
CA THR A 349 -15.34 5.26 -13.70
C THR A 349 -16.14 5.32 -12.39
N ILE A 350 -15.53 4.97 -11.26
CA ILE A 350 -16.17 5.07 -9.95
C ILE A 350 -16.43 6.54 -9.58
N ALA A 351 -15.46 7.44 -9.77
CA ALA A 351 -15.64 8.86 -9.47
C ALA A 351 -16.75 9.50 -10.32
N GLN A 352 -16.86 9.11 -11.59
CA GLN A 352 -17.94 9.52 -12.48
C GLN A 352 -19.30 8.98 -11.99
N GLU A 353 -19.38 7.71 -11.60
CA GLU A 353 -20.57 7.11 -10.99
C GLU A 353 -20.99 7.90 -9.74
N MET A 354 -20.05 8.22 -8.86
CA MET A 354 -20.31 8.93 -7.62
C MET A 354 -20.71 10.39 -7.84
N LYS A 355 -20.10 11.09 -8.80
CA LYS A 355 -20.47 12.45 -9.19
C LYS A 355 -21.92 12.55 -9.68
N THR A 356 -22.46 11.49 -10.30
CA THR A 356 -23.90 11.48 -10.66
C THR A 356 -24.82 11.47 -9.45
N LYS A 357 -24.36 10.92 -8.31
CA LYS A 357 -25.12 10.82 -7.06
C LYS A 357 -24.90 12.01 -6.13
N ASP A 358 -23.68 12.55 -6.14
CA ASP A 358 -23.25 13.70 -5.33
C ASP A 358 -22.18 14.50 -6.10
N ALA A 359 -22.63 15.51 -6.84
CA ALA A 359 -21.73 16.33 -7.63
C ALA A 359 -20.81 17.21 -6.78
N GLU A 360 -21.27 17.67 -5.61
CA GLU A 360 -20.51 18.57 -4.74
C GLU A 360 -19.34 17.84 -4.07
N GLY A 361 -19.56 16.59 -3.62
CA GLY A 361 -18.51 15.78 -2.99
C GLY A 361 -17.49 15.15 -3.94
N TRP A 362 -17.81 15.02 -5.24
CA TRP A 362 -17.02 14.18 -6.17
C TRP A 362 -16.46 14.88 -7.41
N THR A 363 -16.79 16.15 -7.65
CA THR A 363 -16.26 16.88 -8.82
C THR A 363 -14.73 16.94 -8.82
N ASP A 364 -14.11 17.26 -7.68
CA ASP A 364 -12.65 17.36 -7.57
C ASP A 364 -11.96 16.00 -7.68
N ALA A 365 -12.56 14.96 -7.10
CA ALA A 365 -12.04 13.59 -7.18
C ALA A 365 -12.07 13.07 -8.62
N GLU A 366 -13.14 13.33 -9.37
CA GLU A 366 -13.26 12.98 -10.78
C GLU A 366 -12.22 13.73 -11.62
N ALA A 367 -12.10 15.05 -11.45
CA ALA A 367 -11.12 15.86 -12.17
C ALA A 367 -9.66 15.42 -11.89
N ALA A 368 -9.33 15.13 -10.64
CA ALA A 368 -8.00 14.65 -10.26
C ALA A 368 -7.71 13.27 -10.89
N THR A 369 -8.69 12.36 -10.88
CA THR A 369 -8.53 11.02 -11.44
C THR A 369 -8.45 11.06 -12.98
N GLN A 370 -9.23 11.92 -13.63
CA GLN A 370 -9.15 12.16 -15.08
C GLN A 370 -7.76 12.66 -15.47
N LYS A 371 -7.20 13.61 -14.71
CA LYS A 371 -5.84 14.11 -14.93
C LYS A 371 -4.80 12.98 -14.82
N ASN A 372 -4.88 12.15 -13.78
CA ASN A 372 -3.95 11.01 -13.61
C ASN A 372 -4.06 10.00 -14.76
N PHE A 373 -5.28 9.73 -15.23
CA PHE A 373 -5.52 8.88 -16.38
C PHE A 373 -4.88 9.47 -17.66
N ASP A 374 -5.13 10.75 -17.95
CA ASP A 374 -4.59 11.43 -19.13
C ASP A 374 -3.06 11.50 -19.11
N GLU A 375 -2.46 11.73 -17.93
CA GLU A 375 -1.00 11.69 -17.74
C GLU A 375 -0.46 10.28 -18.01
N THR A 376 -1.10 9.24 -17.49
CA THR A 376 -0.69 7.85 -17.72
C THR A 376 -0.79 7.47 -19.20
N VAL A 377 -1.82 7.93 -19.92
CA VAL A 377 -1.95 7.73 -21.38
C VAL A 377 -0.78 8.35 -22.14
N LYS A 378 -0.37 9.56 -21.76
CA LYS A 378 0.80 10.23 -22.37
C LYS A 378 2.10 9.47 -22.08
N GLU A 379 2.28 9.01 -20.83
CA GLU A 379 3.44 8.21 -20.43
C GLU A 379 3.52 6.89 -21.24
N ILE A 380 2.40 6.20 -21.47
CA ILE A 380 2.35 5.00 -22.31
C ILE A 380 2.79 5.31 -23.74
N ALA A 381 2.27 6.39 -24.35
CA ALA A 381 2.63 6.77 -25.71
C ALA A 381 4.13 7.11 -25.83
N GLU A 382 4.69 7.81 -24.85
CA GLU A 382 6.14 8.10 -24.78
C GLU A 382 6.97 6.83 -24.63
N ALA A 383 6.57 5.92 -23.74
CA ALA A 383 7.25 4.65 -23.52
C ALA A 383 7.21 3.75 -24.77
N GLN A 384 6.07 3.67 -25.46
CA GLN A 384 5.93 2.93 -26.72
C GLN A 384 6.81 3.50 -27.82
N LYS A 385 6.89 4.83 -27.93
CA LYS A 385 7.78 5.51 -28.88
C LYS A 385 9.24 5.17 -28.58
N LEU A 386 9.64 5.22 -27.32
CA LEU A 386 11.00 4.89 -26.88
C LEU A 386 11.34 3.42 -27.17
N ALA A 387 10.44 2.50 -26.86
CA ALA A 387 10.58 1.08 -27.17
C ALA A 387 10.79 0.83 -28.68
N ALA A 388 10.06 1.54 -29.52
CA ALA A 388 10.21 1.45 -30.97
C ALA A 388 11.56 2.01 -31.46
N GLN A 389 12.02 3.12 -30.87
CA GLN A 389 13.32 3.73 -31.17
C GLN A 389 14.48 2.81 -30.77
N ASP A 390 14.46 2.27 -29.55
CA ASP A 390 15.51 1.37 -29.04
C ASP A 390 15.54 0.07 -29.85
N LYS A 391 14.37 -0.50 -30.19
CA LYS A 391 14.27 -1.65 -31.10
C LYS A 391 14.84 -1.36 -32.49
N ALA A 392 14.62 -0.16 -33.03
CA ALA A 392 15.16 0.23 -34.33
C ALA A 392 16.69 0.44 -34.29
N ALA A 393 17.23 0.83 -33.15
CA ALA A 393 18.67 1.00 -32.92
C ALA A 393 19.42 -0.34 -32.73
N CYS A 394 18.70 -1.44 -32.49
CA CYS A 394 19.33 -2.75 -32.32
C CYS A 394 20.09 -3.19 -33.58
N PRO A 395 21.30 -3.74 -33.41
CA PRO A 395 22.14 -4.15 -34.53
C PRO A 395 21.50 -5.31 -35.28
N LYS A 396 21.41 -5.20 -36.62
CA LYS A 396 20.88 -6.26 -37.48
C LYS A 396 22.05 -7.04 -38.10
N LYS A 397 22.15 -8.34 -37.85
CA LYS A 397 23.12 -9.18 -38.56
C LYS A 397 22.73 -9.25 -40.04
N SER A 398 23.54 -8.64 -40.89
CA SER A 398 23.49 -8.82 -42.34
C SER A 398 24.70 -9.67 -42.72
N TYR A 399 24.52 -10.97 -42.90
CA TYR A 399 25.51 -11.79 -43.60
C TYR A 399 25.48 -11.38 -45.08
N LYS A 400 26.51 -10.67 -45.54
CA LYS A 400 26.76 -10.48 -46.97
C LYS A 400 27.78 -11.50 -47.44
#